data_AF-A0A0D6L5N9-F1
#
_entry.id   AF-A0A0D6L5N9-F1
#
_cell.length_a   1.000
_cell.length_b   1.000
_cell.length_c   1.000
_cell.angle_alpha   90.00
_cell.angle_beta   90.00
_cell.angle_gamma   90.00
#
_symmetry.space_group_name_H-M   'P 1'
#
loop_
_entity.id
_entity.type
_entity.pdbx_description
1 polymer ?
#
loop_
_entity_poly.entity_id
_entity_poly.type
_entity_poly.pdbx_seq_one_letter_code
_entity_poly.pdbx_strand_id
1 'polypeptide(L)'
;MRNLRVVYVTAPSKDAALKIASYEWQGKLHEDSEAVLIMKTQENLLEDLHKVVIENHSYEVPAFVSLPIDGVSQPYADWLLGQTKPSGNSEL
;
A
#
# COMPACT_ATOMS: atom_id res chain seq x y z
N MET A 1 2.38 22.17 -2.06
CA MET A 1 2.50 21.08 -1.09
C MET A 1 2.95 19.84 -1.85
N ARG A 2 3.83 18.99 -1.30
CA ARG A 2 4.22 17.76 -2.00
C ARG A 2 3.06 16.76 -1.88
N ASN A 3 2.54 16.28 -3.00
CA ASN A 3 1.41 15.36 -3.03
C ASN A 3 1.93 13.92 -2.80
N LEU A 4 2.31 13.61 -1.56
CA LEU A 4 2.78 12.29 -1.15
C LEU A 4 1.71 11.55 -0.36
N ARG A 5 1.72 10.22 -0.48
CA ARG A 5 0.76 9.31 0.15
C ARG A 5 1.44 8.17 0.87
N VAL A 6 0.89 7.81 2.02
CA VAL A 6 1.14 6.50 2.65
C VAL A 6 -0.02 5.60 2.32
N VAL A 7 0.28 4.38 1.88
CA VAL A 7 -0.72 3.36 1.54
C VAL A 7 -0.54 2.17 2.47
N TYR A 8 -1.65 1.71 3.03
CA TYR A 8 -1.77 0.49 3.83
C TYR A 8 -2.45 -0.58 3.00
N VAL A 9 -1.79 -1.74 2.91
CA VAL A 9 -2.35 -2.95 2.31
C VAL A 9 -2.14 -4.11 3.25
N THR A 10 -3.13 -4.99 3.41
CA THR A 10 -2.98 -6.20 4.22
C THR A 10 -3.03 -7.43 3.33
N ALA A 11 -2.12 -8.37 3.57
CA ALA A 11 -2.01 -9.61 2.80
C ALA A 11 -1.74 -10.80 3.72
N PRO A 12 -2.18 -12.02 3.36
CA PRO A 12 -1.80 -13.23 4.07
C PRO A 12 -0.28 -13.34 4.18
N SER A 13 0.22 -13.68 5.36
CA SER A 13 1.63 -14.02 5.53
C SER A 13 1.75 -15.22 6.46
N LYS A 14 2.75 -16.07 6.20
CA LYS A 14 3.15 -17.13 7.14
C LYS A 14 4.46 -16.79 7.85
N ASP A 15 5.25 -15.90 7.27
CA ASP A 15 6.63 -15.65 7.70
C ASP A 15 6.79 -14.34 8.49
N ALA A 16 5.88 -13.38 8.31
CA ALA A 16 5.91 -12.06 8.97
C ALA A 16 4.62 -11.78 9.77
N ALA A 17 3.88 -12.83 10.13
CA ALA A 17 2.47 -12.73 10.43
C ALA A 17 2.20 -12.60 11.93
N LEU A 18 1.57 -11.49 12.31
CA LEU A 18 0.89 -11.36 13.59
C LEU A 18 -0.60 -11.65 13.34
N LYS A 19 -1.30 -12.22 14.32
CA LYS A 19 -2.77 -12.26 14.31
C LYS A 19 -3.30 -10.85 14.54
N ILE A 20 -3.52 -10.12 13.45
CA ILE A 20 -3.90 -8.70 13.49
C ILE A 20 -5.22 -8.42 12.79
N ALA A 21 -5.71 -9.34 11.96
CA ALA A 21 -6.99 -9.21 11.30
C ALA A 21 -8.06 -9.95 12.12
N SER A 22 -8.99 -9.20 12.70
CA SER A 22 -10.22 -9.71 13.29
C SER A 22 -11.40 -9.06 12.59
N TYR A 23 -12.23 -9.85 11.93
CA TYR A 23 -13.33 -9.35 11.11
C TYR A 23 -14.50 -10.32 11.08
N GLU A 24 -15.70 -9.82 10.78
CA GLU A 24 -16.88 -10.67 10.58
C GLU A 24 -17.10 -10.92 9.09
N TRP A 25 -17.25 -12.20 8.72
CA TRP A 25 -17.61 -12.60 7.36
C TRP A 25 -18.62 -13.74 7.39
N GLN A 26 -19.72 -13.56 6.66
CA GLN A 26 -20.86 -14.49 6.62
C GLN A 26 -21.40 -14.86 8.02
N GLY A 27 -21.50 -13.86 8.91
CA GLY A 27 -22.02 -14.03 10.27
C GLY A 27 -21.09 -14.81 11.22
N LYS A 28 -19.82 -14.98 10.85
CA LYS A 28 -18.80 -15.63 11.67
C LYS A 28 -17.65 -14.68 11.90
N LEU A 29 -17.11 -14.67 13.11
CA LEU A 29 -15.86 -13.98 13.41
C LEU A 29 -14.70 -14.82 12.88
N HIS A 30 -13.80 -14.16 12.15
CA HIS A 30 -12.56 -14.74 11.64
C HIS A 30 -11.37 -14.02 12.26
N GLU A 31 -10.29 -14.77 12.43
CA GLU A 31 -8.99 -14.26 12.83
C GLU A 31 -7.94 -14.79 11.88
N ASP A 32 -7.26 -13.89 11.18
CA ASP A 32 -6.22 -14.26 10.22
C ASP A 32 -4.87 -13.65 10.57
N SER A 33 -3.84 -14.40 10.20
CA SER A 33 -2.44 -13.97 10.27
C SER A 33 -2.09 -13.22 9.00
N GLU A 34 -1.90 -11.91 9.12
CA GLU A 34 -1.63 -11.03 7.99
C GLU A 34 -0.36 -10.21 8.22
N ALA A 35 0.24 -9.75 7.13
CA ALA A 35 1.23 -8.69 7.15
C ALA A 35 0.59 -7.38 6.68
N VAL A 36 0.97 -6.27 7.32
CA VAL A 36 0.63 -4.91 6.85
C VAL A 36 1.79 -4.37 6.03
N LEU A 37 1.54 -4.10 4.76
CA LEU A 37 2.44 -3.37 3.89
C LEU A 37 2.17 -1.87 4.04
N ILE A 38 3.21 -1.12 4.42
CA ILE A 38 3.18 0.35 4.49
C ILE A 38 4.03 0.90 3.35
N MET A 39 3.38 1.33 2.28
CA MET A 39 4.01 1.87 1.08
C MET A 39 3.97 3.39 1.07
N LYS A 40 4.92 4.04 0.38
CA LYS A 40 4.98 5.49 0.22
C LYS A 40 5.10 5.79 -1.26
N THR A 41 4.25 6.66 -1.77
CA THR A 41 4.21 7.00 -3.19
C THR A 41 3.78 8.45 -3.40
N GLN A 42 3.78 8.88 -4.66
CA GLN A 42 3.18 10.14 -5.08
C GLN A 42 1.69 9.95 -5.38
N GLU A 43 0.89 10.98 -5.12
CA GLU A 43 -0.56 10.99 -5.39
C GLU A 43 -0.87 10.63 -6.84
N ASN A 44 -0.11 11.17 -7.80
CA ASN A 44 -0.30 10.90 -9.23
C ASN A 44 0.05 9.47 -9.65
N LEU A 45 0.66 8.66 -8.77
CA LEU A 45 0.99 7.25 -9.01
C LEU A 45 0.05 6.31 -8.23
N LEU A 46 -0.93 6.85 -7.52
CA LEU A 46 -1.77 6.06 -6.63
C LEU A 46 -2.64 5.05 -7.40
N GLU A 47 -3.18 5.45 -8.55
CA GLU A 47 -3.99 4.56 -9.40
C GLU A 47 -3.16 3.42 -9.97
N ASP A 48 -1.95 3.70 -10.46
CA ASP A 48 -1.08 2.66 -11.02
C ASP A 48 -0.57 1.71 -9.93
N LEU A 49 -0.24 2.23 -8.74
CA LEU A 49 0.06 1.41 -7.57
C LEU A 49 -1.13 0.52 -7.20
N HIS A 50 -2.35 1.08 -7.19
CA HIS A 50 -3.56 0.31 -6.89
C HIS A 50 -3.74 -0.85 -7.88
N LYS A 51 -3.61 -0.61 -9.19
CA LYS A 51 -3.70 -1.67 -10.20
C LYS A 51 -2.70 -2.79 -9.94
N VAL A 52 -1.43 -2.45 -9.73
CA VAL A 52 -0.37 -3.44 -9.45
C VAL A 52 -0.69 -4.23 -8.18
N VAL A 53 -1.19 -3.58 -7.13
CA VAL A 53 -1.59 -4.28 -5.90
C VAL A 53 -2.72 -5.27 -6.20
N ILE A 54 -3.81 -4.84 -6.84
CA ILE A 54 -4.95 -5.71 -7.15
C ILE A 54 -4.53 -6.90 -8.01
N GLU A 55 -3.72 -6.66 -9.07
CA GLU A 55 -3.26 -7.71 -9.98
C GLU A 55 -2.41 -8.79 -9.30
N ASN A 56 -1.74 -8.45 -8.20
CA ASN A 56 -0.84 -9.35 -7.48
C ASN A 56 -1.40 -9.81 -6.13
N HIS A 57 -2.58 -9.33 -5.71
CA HIS A 57 -3.14 -9.68 -4.43
C HIS A 57 -3.84 -11.04 -4.46
N SER A 58 -3.71 -11.80 -3.38
CA SER A 58 -4.39 -13.09 -3.22
C SER A 58 -5.87 -12.98 -2.84
N TYR A 59 -6.30 -11.78 -2.44
CA TYR A 59 -7.69 -11.50 -2.06
C TYR A 59 -8.43 -10.85 -3.21
N GLU A 60 -9.70 -11.21 -3.36
CA GLU A 60 -10.60 -10.59 -4.34
C GLU A 60 -10.85 -9.10 -4.03
N VAL A 61 -10.97 -8.76 -2.74
CA VAL A 61 -11.18 -7.40 -2.26
C VAL A 61 -10.12 -7.07 -1.20
N PRO A 62 -8.91 -6.66 -1.59
CA PRO A 62 -7.89 -6.29 -0.62
C PRO A 62 -8.19 -4.93 0.01
N ALA A 63 -7.80 -4.78 1.27
CA ALA A 63 -7.75 -3.47 1.90
C ALA A 63 -6.66 -2.63 1.21
N PHE A 64 -7.04 -1.53 0.56
CA PHE A 64 -6.10 -0.53 0.02
C PHE A 64 -6.52 0.84 0.53
N VAL A 65 -5.82 1.35 1.54
CA VAL A 65 -6.16 2.61 2.21
C VAL A 65 -5.02 3.59 2.04
N SER A 66 -5.31 4.76 1.46
CA SER A 66 -4.31 5.80 1.17
C SER A 66 -4.58 7.04 2.02
N LEU A 67 -3.57 7.50 2.78
CA LEU A 67 -3.63 8.68 3.64
C LEU A 67 -2.68 9.78 3.13
N PRO A 68 -3.06 11.07 3.26
CA PRO A 68 -2.16 12.18 2.95
C PRO A 68 -0.98 12.24 3.92
N ILE A 69 0.17 12.70 3.44
CA ILE A 69 1.34 12.99 4.29
C ILE A 69 1.37 14.49 4.60
N ASP A 70 0.97 14.85 5.83
CA ASP A 70 0.95 16.25 6.28
C ASP A 70 2.34 16.75 6.71
N GLY A 71 3.22 15.85 7.14
CA GLY A 71 4.56 16.17 7.63
C GLY A 71 5.59 15.15 7.18
N VAL A 72 6.66 15.62 6.53
CA VAL A 72 7.78 14.79 6.07
C VAL A 72 9.05 15.62 6.05
N SER A 73 10.18 15.01 6.41
CA SER A 73 11.47 15.70 6.32
C SER A 73 11.78 16.01 4.86
N GLN A 74 12.24 17.24 4.63
CA GLN A 74 12.50 17.79 3.31
C GLN A 74 13.44 16.89 2.47
N PRO A 75 14.61 16.44 2.98
CA PRO A 75 15.49 15.56 2.21
C PRO A 75 14.87 14.20 1.85
N TYR A 76 14.06 13.63 2.74
CA TYR A 76 13.41 12.34 2.49
C TYR A 76 12.32 12.46 1.43
N ALA A 77 11.55 13.55 1.47
CA ALA A 77 10.52 13.82 0.48
C ALA A 77 11.13 13.97 -0.92
N ASP A 78 12.22 14.73 -1.07
CA ASP A 78 12.89 14.89 -2.36
C ASP A 78 13.49 13.58 -2.88
N TRP A 79 14.07 12.76 -1.99
CA TRP A 79 14.54 11.42 -2.35
C TRP A 79 13.39 10.54 -2.83
N LEU A 80 12.27 10.48 -2.10
CA LEU A 80 11.10 9.68 -2.45
C LEU A 80 10.53 10.07 -3.82
N LEU A 81 10.43 11.38 -4.08
CA LEU A 81 10.01 11.91 -5.39
C LEU A 81 10.98 11.49 -6.51
N GLY A 82 12.28 11.43 -6.23
CA GLY A 82 13.29 10.98 -7.19
C GLY A 82 13.25 9.46 -7.49
N GLN A 83 12.83 8.65 -6.51
CA GLN A 83 12.73 7.19 -6.63
C GLN A 83 11.43 6.71 -7.28
N THR A 84 10.39 7.53 -7.28
CA THR A 84 9.07 7.17 -7.82
C THR A 84 8.82 7.98 -9.09
N LYS A 85 8.63 7.32 -10.22
CA LYS A 85 8.41 7.99 -11.50
C LYS A 85 7.21 7.35 -12.19
N PRO A 86 6.37 8.13 -12.90
CA PRO A 86 5.37 7.56 -13.79
C PRO A 86 6.05 6.60 -14.75
N SER A 87 5.36 5.53 -15.09
CA SER A 87 5.73 4.58 -16.14
C SER A 87 5.69 5.28 -17.51
N GLY A 88 6.62 6.19 -17.77
CA GLY A 88 6.89 6.66 -19.12
C GLY A 88 7.86 5.67 -19.75
N ASN A 89 7.43 4.95 -20.80
CA ASN A 89 8.23 4.07 -21.66
C ASN A 89 9.72 4.07 -21.31
N SER A 90 10.09 3.30 -20.29
CA SER A 90 11.47 3.03 -19.97
C SER A 90 11.70 1.64 -20.48
N GLU A 91 12.23 1.56 -21.70
CA GLU A 91 12.92 0.37 -22.16
C GLU A 91 14.00 0.04 -21.10
N LEU A 92 13.67 -0.94 -20.27
CA LEU A 92 14.64 -1.81 -19.62
C LEU A 92 14.55 -3.17 -20.30
#